data_AF-A0AAX6MXP3-F1
#
_entry.id   AF-A0AAX6MXP3-F1
#
_cell.length_a   1.000
_cell.length_b   1.000
_cell.length_c   1.000
_cell.angle_alpha   90.00
_cell.angle_beta   90.00
_cell.angle_gamma   90.00
#
_symmetry.space_group_name_H-M   'P 1'
#
loop_
_entity.id
_entity.type
_entity.pdbx_description
1 polymer ?
#
loop_
_entity_poly.entity_id
_entity_poly.type
_entity_poly.pdbx_seq_one_letter_code
_entity_poly.pdbx_strand_id
1 'polypeptide(L)'
;MVTQSTNVNPDITVFRGFRETGQHVWSPYVIKLETRLRFAGVRYDTAAGSPKTAPKGKVPYIECRDLSASSPSGEANGFQQTVKIGDSAIIAKTLTEWGVLPDLNGALDPSKKLQDMALIALLENKLYFYHTWERWIQNYYTMRDHVLWPIPYPIRIIVGLLAYRANLAMLNGQGTGRFTEEEIAKSRREIWEAISAQLITSRSSSKGGDNEPFWVLGGEQPTEADTCLFGFIVSAWICAA
;
A
#
# COMPACT_ATOMS: atom_id res chain seq x y z
N MET A 1 -0.47 -32.99 -1.41
CA MET A 1 -1.77 -32.76 -2.06
C MET A 1 -2.38 -31.52 -1.43
N VAL A 2 -2.22 -30.36 -2.08
CA VAL A 2 -2.88 -29.13 -1.65
C VAL A 2 -4.34 -29.28 -2.06
N THR A 3 -5.22 -29.41 -1.08
CA THR A 3 -6.66 -29.33 -1.28
C THR A 3 -6.96 -27.99 -1.93
N GLN A 4 -7.42 -28.02 -3.20
CA GLN A 4 -8.01 -26.86 -3.86
C GLN A 4 -9.22 -26.44 -3.05
N SER A 5 -9.04 -25.45 -2.19
CA SER A 5 -10.14 -24.68 -1.62
C SER A 5 -10.95 -24.15 -2.80
N THR A 6 -12.25 -24.45 -2.81
CA THR A 6 -13.21 -23.87 -3.75
C THR A 6 -13.00 -22.35 -3.76
N ASN A 7 -12.49 -21.82 -4.87
CA ASN A 7 -12.23 -20.40 -5.07
C ASN A 7 -13.56 -19.64 -4.97
N VAL A 8 -13.94 -19.24 -3.75
CA VAL A 8 -14.83 -18.10 -3.55
C VAL A 8 -14.03 -16.94 -4.10
N ASN A 9 -14.27 -16.56 -5.35
CA ASN A 9 -13.69 -15.35 -5.91
C ASN A 9 -14.58 -14.20 -5.45
N PRO A 10 -14.21 -13.45 -4.41
CA PRO A 10 -14.95 -12.25 -4.06
C PRO A 10 -14.88 -11.31 -5.25
N ASP A 11 -16.02 -10.77 -5.63
CA ASP A 11 -16.12 -9.74 -6.66
C ASP A 11 -15.52 -8.45 -6.07
N ILE A 12 -14.19 -8.36 -6.03
CA ILE A 12 -13.43 -7.26 -5.44
C ILE A 12 -13.11 -6.24 -6.52
N THR A 13 -13.58 -5.01 -6.32
CA THR A 13 -13.10 -3.84 -7.06
C THR A 13 -12.18 -3.00 -6.18
N VAL A 14 -10.94 -2.79 -6.62
CA VAL A 14 -9.95 -1.91 -5.97
C VAL A 14 -10.01 -0.50 -6.55
N PHE A 15 -10.34 0.47 -5.71
CA PHE A 15 -10.37 1.88 -6.07
C PHE A 15 -9.01 2.54 -5.80
N ARG A 16 -8.27 2.80 -6.87
CA ARG A 16 -6.83 3.12 -6.84
C ARG A 16 -6.46 4.56 -7.20
N GLY A 17 -7.45 5.43 -7.36
CA GLY A 17 -7.24 6.83 -7.78
C GLY A 17 -7.39 7.06 -9.28
N PHE A 18 -6.83 6.15 -10.09
CA PHE A 18 -6.77 6.27 -11.55
C PHE A 18 -7.41 5.06 -12.24
N ARG A 19 -7.85 5.20 -13.50
CA ARG A 19 -8.60 4.16 -14.23
C ARG A 19 -7.70 3.17 -14.97
N GLU A 20 -6.45 3.55 -15.23
CA GLU A 20 -5.51 2.79 -16.04
C GLU A 20 -5.19 1.44 -15.38
N THR A 21 -5.42 0.37 -16.15
CA THR A 21 -5.16 -1.02 -15.79
C THR A 21 -3.77 -1.45 -16.23
N GLY A 22 -3.18 -2.46 -15.58
CA GLY A 22 -1.91 -3.05 -16.03
C GLY A 22 -0.64 -2.24 -15.70
N GLN A 23 -0.77 -1.12 -14.99
CA GLN A 23 0.34 -0.30 -14.52
C GLN A 23 0.25 -0.03 -13.01
N HIS A 24 1.36 0.37 -12.38
CA HIS A 24 1.37 0.83 -10.99
C HIS A 24 0.96 2.31 -10.89
N VAL A 25 0.58 2.77 -9.69
CA VAL A 25 0.25 4.19 -9.39
C VAL A 25 1.23 4.78 -8.39
N TRP A 26 1.28 6.10 -8.29
CA TRP A 26 2.20 6.78 -7.36
C TRP A 26 1.87 6.60 -5.88
N SER A 27 0.72 6.02 -5.52
CA SER A 27 0.38 5.75 -4.11
C SER A 27 1.02 4.44 -3.65
N PRO A 28 1.94 4.46 -2.66
CA PRO A 28 2.54 3.23 -2.14
C PRO A 28 1.51 2.32 -1.46
N TYR A 29 0.46 2.87 -0.86
CA TYR A 29 -0.61 2.10 -0.21
C TYR A 29 -1.47 1.32 -1.22
N VAL A 30 -1.69 1.90 -2.40
CA VAL A 30 -2.39 1.18 -3.48
C VAL A 30 -1.53 0.01 -3.96
N ILE A 31 -0.24 0.25 -4.22
CA ILE A 31 0.66 -0.82 -4.66
C ILE A 31 0.77 -1.89 -3.58
N LYS A 32 0.93 -1.52 -2.31
CA LYS A 32 0.92 -2.45 -1.16
C LYS A 32 -0.29 -3.37 -1.18
N LEU A 33 -1.50 -2.82 -1.31
CA LEU A 33 -2.74 -3.60 -1.35
C LEU A 33 -2.80 -4.52 -2.58
N GLU A 34 -2.50 -3.99 -3.77
CA GLU A 34 -2.49 -4.80 -5.00
C GLU A 34 -1.46 -5.94 -4.93
N THR A 35 -0.29 -5.69 -4.36
CA THR A 35 0.74 -6.71 -4.11
C THR A 35 0.23 -7.76 -3.14
N ARG A 36 -0.44 -7.35 -2.05
CA ARG A 36 -1.01 -8.27 -1.07
C ARG A 36 -2.07 -9.21 -1.68
N LEU A 37 -2.91 -8.70 -2.57
CA LEU A 37 -3.89 -9.50 -3.32
C LEU A 37 -3.20 -10.44 -4.32
N ARG A 38 -2.19 -9.95 -5.05
CA ARG A 38 -1.43 -10.75 -6.03
C ARG A 38 -0.63 -11.88 -5.38
N PHE A 39 0.00 -11.65 -4.23
CA PHE A 39 0.71 -12.69 -3.48
C PHE A 39 -0.21 -13.84 -3.07
N ALA A 40 -1.48 -13.56 -2.81
CA ALA A 40 -2.49 -14.56 -2.49
C ALA A 40 -3.20 -15.16 -3.73
N GLY A 41 -2.85 -14.71 -4.95
CA GLY A 41 -3.52 -15.14 -6.18
C GLY A 41 -4.98 -14.70 -6.29
N VAL A 42 -5.40 -13.70 -5.49
CA VAL A 42 -6.78 -13.20 -5.48
C VAL A 42 -7.00 -12.30 -6.70
N ARG A 43 -8.06 -12.60 -7.47
CA ARG A 43 -8.47 -11.77 -8.61
C ARG A 43 -9.22 -10.54 -8.10
N TYR A 44 -9.01 -9.42 -8.77
CA TYR A 44 -9.71 -8.18 -8.50
C TYR A 44 -9.78 -7.34 -9.77
N ASP A 45 -10.83 -6.53 -9.86
CA ASP A 45 -10.94 -5.46 -10.83
C ASP A 45 -10.40 -4.15 -10.25
N THR A 46 -10.07 -3.20 -11.12
CA THR A 46 -9.65 -1.86 -10.69
C THR A 46 -10.58 -0.78 -11.21
N ALA A 47 -10.77 0.26 -10.39
CA ALA A 47 -11.55 1.42 -10.73
C ALA A 47 -10.86 2.71 -10.28
N ALA A 48 -11.22 3.81 -10.94
CA ALA A 48 -10.83 5.14 -10.48
C ALA A 48 -11.50 5.41 -9.12
N GLY A 49 -10.70 5.85 -8.15
CA GLY A 49 -11.16 6.17 -6.80
C GLY A 49 -10.98 7.65 -6.51
N SER A 50 -11.81 8.22 -5.64
CA SER A 50 -11.59 9.57 -5.12
C SER A 50 -11.46 9.54 -3.60
N PRO A 51 -10.51 10.28 -3.01
CA PRO A 51 -10.50 10.55 -1.58
C PRO A 51 -11.85 11.08 -1.06
N LYS A 52 -12.61 11.83 -1.87
CA LYS A 52 -13.93 12.38 -1.49
C LYS A 52 -15.00 11.30 -1.28
N THR A 53 -14.92 10.19 -2.01
CA THR A 53 -15.91 9.09 -1.94
C THR A 53 -15.40 7.89 -1.16
N ALA A 54 -14.13 7.93 -0.73
CA ALA A 54 -13.51 6.85 0.01
C ALA A 54 -14.02 6.81 1.47
N PRO A 55 -14.28 5.63 2.05
CA PRO A 55 -14.83 5.50 3.42
C PRO A 55 -13.99 6.19 4.51
N LYS A 56 -12.68 6.32 4.28
CA LYS A 56 -11.71 6.93 5.21
C LYS A 56 -11.09 8.22 4.67
N GLY A 57 -11.65 8.79 3.59
CA GLY A 57 -11.11 10.00 2.99
C GLY A 57 -9.79 9.80 2.23
N LYS A 58 -9.36 8.56 1.97
CA LYS A 58 -8.10 8.19 1.31
C LYS A 58 -8.23 6.95 0.44
N VAL A 59 -7.39 6.86 -0.60
CA VAL A 59 -7.19 5.64 -1.41
C VAL A 59 -5.99 4.84 -0.87
N PRO A 60 -5.95 3.49 -1.04
CA PRO A 60 -6.98 2.66 -1.67
C PRO A 60 -8.20 2.41 -0.77
N TYR A 61 -9.29 2.00 -1.41
CA TYR A 61 -10.41 1.30 -0.79
C TYR A 61 -10.91 0.20 -1.74
N ILE A 62 -11.66 -0.77 -1.22
CA ILE A 62 -12.32 -1.80 -2.02
C ILE A 62 -13.84 -1.69 -1.92
N GLU A 63 -14.52 -2.22 -2.92
CA GLU A 63 -15.93 -2.60 -2.89
C GLU A 63 -16.02 -4.09 -3.18
N CYS A 64 -16.73 -4.86 -2.33
CA CYS A 64 -16.91 -6.29 -2.50
C CYS A 64 -18.14 -6.80 -1.73
N ARG A 65 -18.52 -8.07 -1.93
CA ARG A 65 -19.57 -8.72 -1.13
C ARG A 65 -19.09 -8.97 0.29
N ASP A 66 -19.96 -8.73 1.28
CA ASP A 66 -19.68 -9.09 2.67
C ASP A 66 -19.63 -10.61 2.83
N LEU A 67 -18.45 -11.11 3.20
CA LEU A 67 -18.19 -12.53 3.41
C LEU A 67 -18.06 -12.90 4.90
N SER A 68 -18.32 -11.99 5.82
CA SER A 68 -18.19 -12.22 7.28
C SER A 68 -19.06 -13.37 7.81
N ALA A 69 -20.18 -13.66 7.15
CA ALA A 69 -21.12 -14.72 7.53
C ALA A 69 -21.03 -16.01 6.68
N SER A 70 -20.03 -16.11 5.79
CA SER A 70 -19.89 -17.27 4.89
C SER A 70 -19.50 -18.50 5.71
N SER A 71 -20.44 -19.42 5.94
CA SER A 71 -20.13 -20.69 6.58
C SER A 71 -19.16 -21.51 5.71
N PRO A 72 -18.25 -22.29 6.31
CA PRO A 72 -17.32 -23.16 5.57
C PRO A 72 -18.01 -24.23 4.71
N SER A 73 -19.34 -24.40 4.83
CA SER A 73 -20.17 -25.30 4.01
C SER A 73 -20.69 -24.68 2.70
N GLY A 74 -20.39 -23.41 2.40
CA GLY A 74 -20.64 -22.82 1.08
C GLY A 74 -22.11 -22.49 0.73
N GLU A 75 -23.06 -22.70 1.63
CA GLU A 75 -24.44 -22.24 1.43
C GLU A 75 -24.60 -20.77 1.84
N ALA A 76 -24.50 -19.88 0.85
CA ALA A 76 -24.85 -18.47 1.00
C ALA A 76 -26.39 -18.32 1.03
N ASN A 77 -27.00 -18.56 2.18
CA ASN A 77 -28.42 -18.29 2.39
C ASN A 77 -28.63 -16.79 2.70
N GLY A 78 -28.66 -15.95 1.66
CA GLY A 78 -29.10 -14.55 1.76
C GLY A 78 -28.43 -13.58 0.78
N PHE A 79 -29.08 -12.44 0.53
CA PHE A 79 -28.50 -11.28 -0.15
C PHE A 79 -27.22 -10.85 0.58
N GLN A 80 -26.05 -11.09 -0.01
CA GLN A 80 -24.80 -10.54 0.49
C GLN A 80 -24.74 -9.05 0.15
N GLN A 81 -24.68 -8.21 1.18
CA GLN A 81 -24.57 -6.76 1.01
C GLN A 81 -23.21 -6.40 0.42
N THR A 82 -23.19 -5.46 -0.52
CA THR A 82 -21.95 -4.83 -0.99
C THR A 82 -21.41 -3.89 0.09
N VAL A 83 -20.15 -4.07 0.47
CA VAL A 83 -19.47 -3.28 1.49
C VAL A 83 -18.26 -2.55 0.92
N LYS A 84 -17.98 -1.37 1.47
CA LYS A 84 -16.79 -0.57 1.15
C LYS A 84 -15.83 -0.54 2.32
N ILE A 85 -14.60 -0.98 2.09
CA ILE A 85 -13.55 -1.03 3.13
C ILE A 85 -12.39 -0.17 2.66
N GLY A 86 -12.03 0.85 3.45
CA GLY A 86 -10.87 1.71 3.20
C GLY A 86 -9.70 1.36 4.10
N ASP A 87 -8.52 1.88 3.75
CA ASP A 87 -7.21 1.61 4.39
C ASP A 87 -6.63 0.24 4.01
N SER A 88 -5.42 0.22 3.43
CA SER A 88 -4.80 -1.01 2.92
C SER A 88 -4.56 -2.07 4.00
N ALA A 89 -4.25 -1.67 5.24
CA ALA A 89 -4.00 -2.61 6.33
C ALA A 89 -5.31 -3.18 6.88
N ILE A 90 -6.34 -2.33 7.03
CA ILE A 90 -7.69 -2.78 7.42
C ILE A 90 -8.25 -3.74 6.38
N ILE A 91 -8.14 -3.40 5.08
CA ILE A 91 -8.61 -4.26 3.98
C ILE A 91 -7.93 -5.62 4.04
N ALA A 92 -6.60 -5.67 4.12
CA ALA A 92 -5.85 -6.92 4.18
C ALA A 92 -6.25 -7.76 5.40
N LYS A 93 -6.41 -7.12 6.57
CA LYS A 93 -6.86 -7.78 7.80
C LYS A 93 -8.27 -8.36 7.65
N THR A 94 -9.23 -7.57 7.19
CA THR A 94 -10.63 -8.02 7.02
C THR A 94 -10.73 -9.17 6.02
N LEU A 95 -10.03 -9.10 4.89
CA LEU A 95 -10.00 -10.20 3.92
C LEU A 95 -9.31 -11.45 4.47
N THR A 96 -8.34 -11.31 5.37
CA THR A 96 -7.72 -12.44 6.08
C THR A 96 -8.70 -13.07 7.06
N GLU A 97 -9.43 -12.26 7.84
CA GLU A 97 -10.48 -12.71 8.76
C GLU A 97 -11.63 -13.43 8.03
N TRP A 98 -11.92 -13.03 6.79
CA TRP A 98 -12.90 -13.70 5.92
C TRP A 98 -12.36 -14.93 5.19
N GLY A 99 -11.09 -15.31 5.41
CA GLY A 99 -10.46 -16.45 4.75
C GLY A 99 -10.18 -16.26 3.25
N VAL A 100 -10.30 -15.03 2.74
CA VAL A 100 -9.95 -14.68 1.34
C VAL A 100 -8.44 -14.57 1.18
N LEU A 101 -7.75 -14.05 2.19
CA LEU A 101 -6.31 -13.92 2.21
C LEU A 101 -5.69 -14.86 3.25
N PRO A 102 -4.53 -15.48 2.96
CA PRO A 102 -3.77 -16.19 3.98
C PRO A 102 -3.17 -15.20 4.97
N ASP A 103 -2.97 -15.61 6.22
CA ASP A 103 -2.20 -14.85 7.20
C ASP A 103 -0.69 -15.01 6.92
N LEU A 104 -0.07 -13.98 6.34
CA LEU A 104 1.36 -13.99 5.98
C LEU A 104 2.28 -14.04 7.21
N ASN A 105 1.83 -13.49 8.34
CA ASN A 105 2.64 -13.37 9.54
C ASN A 105 2.34 -14.49 10.56
N GLY A 106 1.34 -15.34 10.31
CA GLY A 106 0.86 -16.34 11.27
C GLY A 106 1.97 -17.25 11.82
N ALA A 107 2.82 -17.75 10.94
CA ALA A 107 3.92 -18.67 11.26
C ALA A 107 5.22 -18.00 11.76
N LEU A 108 5.28 -16.66 11.82
CA LEU A 108 6.47 -15.96 12.28
C LEU A 108 6.65 -16.09 13.80
N ASP A 109 7.89 -16.24 14.23
CA ASP A 109 8.26 -16.14 15.63
C ASP A 109 8.08 -14.70 16.16
N PRO A 110 7.97 -14.50 17.49
CA PRO A 110 7.71 -13.18 18.07
C PRO A 110 8.72 -12.09 17.67
N SER A 111 10.00 -12.44 17.49
CA SER A 111 11.04 -11.47 17.10
C SER A 111 10.82 -11.01 15.66
N LYS A 112 10.58 -11.94 14.73
CA LYS A 112 10.27 -11.60 13.33
C LYS A 112 8.96 -10.81 13.18
N LYS A 113 7.93 -11.12 13.97
CA LYS A 113 6.69 -10.32 14.01
C LYS A 113 6.95 -8.87 14.41
N LEU A 114 7.83 -8.65 15.39
CA LEU A 114 8.22 -7.30 15.80
C LEU A 114 9.02 -6.59 14.69
N GLN A 115 9.96 -7.28 14.05
CA GLN A 115 10.75 -6.73 12.93
C GLN A 115 9.87 -6.35 11.74
N ASP A 116 8.90 -7.20 11.38
CA ASP A 116 7.91 -6.94 10.34
C ASP A 116 7.13 -5.65 10.63
N MET A 117 6.55 -5.56 11.83
CA MET A 117 5.81 -4.38 12.27
C MET A 117 6.68 -3.12 12.32
N ALA A 118 7.93 -3.24 12.77
CA ALA A 118 8.86 -2.12 12.85
C ALA A 118 9.22 -1.57 11.46
N LEU A 119 9.43 -2.45 10.47
CA LEU A 119 9.69 -2.03 9.10
C LEU A 119 8.46 -1.37 8.47
N ILE A 120 7.26 -1.93 8.66
CA ILE A 120 6.02 -1.30 8.20
C ILE A 120 5.86 0.08 8.83
N ALA A 121 6.08 0.22 10.13
CA ALA A 121 6.01 1.50 10.83
C ALA A 121 7.06 2.50 10.33
N LEU A 122 8.29 2.05 10.04
CA LEU A 122 9.33 2.91 9.47
C LEU A 122 8.91 3.47 8.10
N LEU A 123 8.33 2.61 7.25
CA LEU A 123 7.86 2.99 5.92
C LEU A 123 6.65 3.94 6.01
N GLU A 124 5.60 3.55 6.73
CA GLU A 124 4.32 4.25 6.74
C GLU A 124 4.28 5.46 7.65
N ASN A 125 4.99 5.45 8.78
CA ASN A 125 4.93 6.51 9.79
C ASN A 125 6.12 7.46 9.75
N LYS A 126 7.17 7.14 8.99
CA LYS A 126 8.36 8.00 8.85
C LYS A 126 8.67 8.31 7.39
N LEU A 127 9.03 7.30 6.59
CA LEU A 127 9.44 7.50 5.20
C LEU A 127 8.34 8.13 4.34
N TYR A 128 7.09 7.73 4.54
CA TYR A 128 5.93 8.31 3.85
C TYR A 128 5.86 9.84 3.96
N PHE A 129 6.15 10.40 5.14
CA PHE A 129 6.08 11.84 5.35
C PHE A 129 7.24 12.58 4.67
N TYR A 130 8.43 11.98 4.61
CA TYR A 130 9.54 12.52 3.81
C TYR A 130 9.22 12.52 2.31
N HIS A 131 8.64 11.43 1.79
CA HIS A 131 8.16 11.40 0.39
C HIS A 131 7.02 12.38 0.14
N THR A 132 6.12 12.57 1.12
CA THR A 132 5.02 13.53 0.98
C THR A 132 5.57 14.95 0.90
N TRP A 133 6.57 15.29 1.70
CA TRP A 133 7.26 16.58 1.62
C TRP A 133 7.91 16.77 0.24
N GLU A 134 8.67 15.79 -0.24
CA GLU A 134 9.30 15.84 -1.56
C GLU A 134 8.27 16.04 -2.68
N ARG A 135 7.20 15.25 -2.71
CA ARG A 135 6.21 15.30 -3.79
C ARG A 135 5.33 16.55 -3.73
N TRP A 136 4.76 16.85 -2.57
CA TRP A 136 3.75 17.92 -2.46
C TRP A 136 4.32 19.29 -2.12
N ILE A 137 5.57 19.38 -1.66
CA ILE A 137 6.22 20.64 -1.31
C ILE A 137 7.35 20.96 -2.29
N GLN A 138 8.35 20.08 -2.41
CA GLN A 138 9.53 20.33 -3.27
C GLN A 138 9.15 20.28 -4.77
N ASN A 139 8.41 19.25 -5.19
CA ASN A 139 8.03 19.00 -6.59
C ASN A 139 6.53 19.22 -6.84
N TYR A 140 5.97 20.22 -6.16
CA TYR A 140 4.52 20.49 -6.12
C TYR A 140 3.86 20.55 -7.51
N TYR A 141 4.47 21.18 -8.51
CA TYR A 141 3.87 21.33 -9.83
C TYR A 141 3.72 19.99 -10.55
N THR A 142 4.77 19.17 -10.57
CA THR A 142 4.74 17.82 -11.14
C THR A 142 3.71 16.95 -10.43
N MET A 143 3.68 17.01 -9.09
CA MET A 143 2.71 16.24 -8.30
C MET A 143 1.27 16.68 -8.53
N ARG A 144 1.00 18.00 -8.52
CA ARG A 144 -0.31 18.58 -8.77
C ARG A 144 -0.82 18.20 -10.16
N ASP A 145 0.01 18.38 -11.19
CA ASP A 145 -0.42 18.22 -12.57
C ASP A 145 -0.67 16.76 -12.93
N HIS A 146 0.06 15.82 -12.33
CA HIS A 146 -0.22 14.39 -12.45
C HIS A 146 -1.48 13.99 -11.68
N VAL A 147 -1.52 14.23 -10.36
CA VAL A 147 -2.60 13.74 -9.48
C VAL A 147 -3.95 14.41 -9.77
N LEU A 148 -3.93 15.69 -10.15
CA LEU A 148 -5.13 16.45 -10.45
C LEU A 148 -5.38 16.61 -11.95
N TRP A 149 -4.71 15.81 -12.79
CA TRP A 149 -4.92 15.80 -14.24
C TRP A 149 -6.40 15.74 -14.65
N PRO A 150 -7.27 14.92 -14.02
CA PRO A 150 -8.68 14.87 -14.38
C PRO A 150 -9.46 16.17 -14.11
N ILE A 151 -8.91 17.09 -13.32
CA ILE A 151 -9.55 18.37 -13.00
C ILE A 151 -9.18 19.40 -14.08
N PRO A 152 -10.16 20.09 -14.70
CA PRO A 152 -9.88 21.09 -15.73
C PRO A 152 -9.26 22.37 -15.16
N TYR A 153 -8.55 23.12 -16.01
CA TYR A 153 -8.13 24.48 -15.68
C TYR A 153 -9.33 25.44 -15.72
N PRO A 154 -9.38 26.49 -14.86
CA PRO A 154 -8.39 26.84 -13.83
C PRO A 154 -8.64 26.16 -12.46
N ILE A 155 -9.69 25.35 -12.32
CA ILE A 155 -10.09 24.70 -11.04
C ILE A 155 -8.95 23.87 -10.46
N ARG A 156 -8.15 23.20 -11.32
CA ARG A 156 -6.96 22.43 -10.92
C ARG A 156 -5.99 23.23 -10.06
N ILE A 157 -5.78 24.51 -10.36
CA ILE A 157 -4.85 25.38 -9.61
C ILE A 157 -5.39 25.61 -8.20
N ILE A 158 -6.68 25.91 -8.08
CA ILE A 158 -7.33 26.17 -6.79
C ILE A 158 -7.30 24.91 -5.92
N VAL A 159 -7.69 23.76 -6.47
CA VAL A 159 -7.64 22.48 -5.74
C VAL A 159 -6.20 22.11 -5.36
N GLY A 160 -5.23 22.36 -6.25
CA GLY A 160 -3.82 22.18 -5.97
C GLY A 160 -3.35 23.01 -4.77
N LEU A 161 -3.71 24.29 -4.70
CA LEU A 161 -3.32 25.16 -3.58
C LEU A 161 -3.91 24.70 -2.25
N LEU A 162 -5.16 24.20 -2.26
CA LEU A 162 -5.76 23.60 -1.08
C LEU A 162 -5.01 22.33 -0.65
N ALA A 163 -4.64 21.48 -1.61
CA ALA A 163 -3.86 20.27 -1.34
C ALA A 163 -2.45 20.59 -0.79
N TYR A 164 -1.78 21.60 -1.35
CA TYR A 164 -0.49 22.09 -0.84
C TYR A 164 -0.60 22.53 0.63
N ARG A 165 -1.57 23.38 0.94
CA ARG A 165 -1.79 23.89 2.31
C ARG A 165 -2.14 22.77 3.28
N ALA A 166 -2.97 21.81 2.85
CA ALA A 166 -3.33 20.65 3.66
C ALA A 166 -2.11 19.77 3.97
N ASN A 167 -1.26 19.49 2.98
CA ASN A 167 -0.03 18.73 3.18
C ASN A 167 0.95 19.46 4.08
N LEU A 168 1.13 20.78 3.90
CA LEU A 168 2.01 21.58 4.75
C LEU A 168 1.54 21.57 6.22
N ALA A 169 0.23 21.73 6.45
CA ALA A 169 -0.35 21.66 7.79
C ALA A 169 -0.19 20.26 8.41
N MET A 170 -0.43 19.19 7.64
CA MET A 170 -0.25 17.81 8.08
C MET A 170 1.21 17.51 8.43
N LEU A 171 2.17 17.90 7.58
CA LEU A 171 3.60 17.69 7.81
C LEU A 171 4.09 18.46 9.04
N ASN A 172 3.59 19.67 9.27
CA ASN A 172 3.85 20.41 10.50
C ASN A 172 3.17 19.76 11.71
N GLY A 173 1.96 19.25 11.60
CA GLY A 173 1.30 18.53 12.71
C GLY A 173 2.04 17.26 13.10
N GLN A 174 2.51 16.50 12.11
CA GLN A 174 3.20 15.22 12.32
C GLN A 174 4.65 15.38 12.81
N GLY A 175 5.38 16.40 12.34
CA GLY A 175 6.77 16.64 12.75
C GLY A 175 7.71 16.96 11.60
N THR A 176 7.57 16.29 10.45
CA THR A 176 8.47 16.44 9.29
C THR A 176 8.61 17.89 8.82
N GLY A 177 7.54 18.68 8.89
CA GLY A 177 7.55 20.09 8.47
C GLY A 177 8.43 21.02 9.33
N ARG A 178 8.99 20.53 10.45
CA ARG A 178 9.90 21.29 11.32
C ARG A 178 11.38 21.16 10.95
N PHE A 179 11.72 20.18 10.11
CA PHE A 179 13.10 19.94 9.69
C PHE A 179 13.46 20.79 8.47
N THR A 180 14.76 21.03 8.27
CA THR A 180 15.25 21.63 7.02
C THR A 180 15.19 20.62 5.87
N GLU A 181 15.30 21.12 4.63
CA GLU A 181 15.37 20.27 3.44
C GLU A 181 16.53 19.27 3.51
N GLU A 182 17.70 19.70 3.99
CA GLU A 182 18.89 18.86 4.15
C GLU A 182 18.69 17.76 5.20
N GLU A 183 18.06 18.09 6.33
CA GLU A 183 17.74 17.12 7.38
C GLU A 183 16.74 16.05 6.90
N ILE A 184 15.73 16.46 6.12
CA ILE A 184 14.77 15.54 5.50
C ILE A 184 15.49 14.64 4.49
N ALA A 185 16.29 15.21 3.60
CA ALA A 185 17.03 14.47 2.58
C ALA A 185 18.00 13.45 3.20
N LYS A 186 18.72 13.87 4.26
CA LYS A 186 19.61 12.99 5.03
C LYS A 186 18.84 11.85 5.69
N SER A 187 17.76 12.16 6.41
CA SER A 187 16.94 11.15 7.09
C SER A 187 16.33 10.14 6.11
N ARG A 188 15.86 10.61 4.95
CA ARG A 188 15.33 9.74 3.89
C ARG A 188 16.42 8.83 3.33
N ARG A 189 17.62 9.35 3.09
CA ARG A 189 18.77 8.56 2.62
C ARG A 189 19.16 7.47 3.61
N GLU A 190 19.29 7.81 4.90
CA GLU A 190 19.63 6.85 5.96
C GLU A 190 18.65 5.68 6.02
N ILE A 191 17.34 5.94 5.86
CA ILE A 191 16.32 4.89 5.81
C ILE A 191 16.53 3.97 4.60
N TRP A 192 16.76 4.53 3.41
CA TRP A 192 16.97 3.74 2.20
C TRP A 192 18.28 2.94 2.24
N GLU A 193 19.35 3.50 2.80
CA GLU A 193 20.62 2.80 3.01
C GLU A 193 20.45 1.62 3.98
N ALA A 194 19.72 1.80 5.08
CA ALA A 194 19.42 0.71 6.02
C ALA A 194 18.59 -0.40 5.38
N ILE A 195 17.56 -0.04 4.58
CA ILE A 195 16.75 -1.00 3.82
C ILE A 195 17.62 -1.74 2.79
N SER A 196 18.47 -1.02 2.07
CA SER A 196 19.38 -1.61 1.07
C SER A 196 20.32 -2.63 1.71
N ALA A 197 20.95 -2.27 2.85
CA ALA A 197 21.80 -3.17 3.60
C ALA A 197 21.04 -4.44 4.05
N GLN A 198 19.82 -4.28 4.58
CA GLN A 198 18.97 -5.41 4.97
C GLN A 198 18.63 -6.32 3.78
N LEU A 199 18.29 -5.75 2.62
CA LEU A 199 17.99 -6.52 1.41
C LEU A 199 19.21 -7.30 0.90
N ILE A 200 20.41 -6.70 0.95
CA ILE A 200 21.66 -7.40 0.60
C ILE A 200 21.88 -8.60 1.53
N THR A 201 21.68 -8.41 2.84
CA THR A 201 21.79 -9.51 3.83
C THR A 201 20.75 -10.60 3.61
N SER A 202 19.50 -10.23 3.32
CA SER A 202 18.45 -11.22 3.05
C SER A 202 18.69 -11.97 1.75
N ARG A 203 19.20 -11.29 0.72
CA ARG A 203 19.55 -11.92 -0.56
C ARG A 203 20.71 -12.90 -0.41
N SER A 204 21.78 -12.53 0.32
CA SER A 204 22.93 -13.42 0.53
C SER A 204 22.58 -14.66 1.36
N SER A 205 21.54 -14.57 2.18
CA SER A 205 21.01 -15.68 2.97
C SER A 205 19.94 -16.50 2.23
N SER A 206 19.46 -16.02 1.08
CA SER A 206 18.44 -16.71 0.29
C SER A 206 19.04 -17.95 -0.37
N LYS A 207 18.28 -19.05 -0.35
CA LYS A 207 18.64 -20.30 -1.04
C LYS A 207 18.19 -20.33 -2.50
N GLY A 208 17.43 -19.32 -2.92
CA GLY A 208 16.87 -19.25 -4.27
C GLY A 208 17.91 -18.88 -5.32
N GLY A 209 17.61 -19.23 -6.57
CA GLY A 209 18.43 -18.84 -7.72
C GLY A 209 18.42 -17.33 -7.97
N ASP A 210 19.27 -16.84 -8.89
CA ASP A 210 19.41 -15.40 -9.09
C ASP A 210 18.12 -14.68 -9.55
N ASN A 211 17.24 -15.40 -10.24
CA ASN A 211 15.98 -14.89 -10.74
C ASN A 211 14.78 -15.23 -9.83
N GLU A 212 15.02 -15.81 -8.65
CA GLU A 212 13.96 -16.10 -7.70
C GLU A 212 13.75 -14.94 -6.73
N PRO A 213 12.51 -14.69 -6.30
CA PRO A 213 12.23 -13.71 -5.28
C PRO A 213 12.88 -14.09 -3.95
N PHE A 214 13.22 -13.07 -3.17
CA PHE A 214 13.66 -13.20 -1.79
C PHE A 214 12.91 -12.17 -0.95
N TRP A 215 12.87 -12.40 0.36
CA TRP A 215 12.01 -11.65 1.28
C TRP A 215 12.84 -10.88 2.29
N VAL A 216 12.38 -9.70 2.72
CA VAL A 216 13.15 -8.74 3.51
C VAL A 216 13.59 -9.30 4.87
N LEU A 217 12.82 -10.24 5.45
CA LEU A 217 13.16 -10.94 6.69
C LEU A 217 13.89 -12.28 6.47
N GLY A 218 14.32 -12.58 5.24
CA GLY A 218 15.10 -13.76 4.89
C GLY A 218 14.38 -15.11 5.05
N GLY A 219 13.04 -15.10 5.14
CA GLY A 219 12.23 -16.32 5.17
C GLY A 219 12.05 -16.95 3.79
N GLU A 220 11.33 -18.07 3.73
CA GLU A 220 10.94 -18.73 2.46
C GLU A 220 9.68 -18.12 1.83
N GLN A 221 8.87 -17.44 2.63
CA GLN A 221 7.59 -16.82 2.23
C GLN A 221 7.59 -15.32 2.53
N PRO A 222 6.82 -14.51 1.78
CA PRO A 222 6.71 -13.09 2.02
C PRO A 222 5.96 -12.80 3.33
N THR A 223 6.26 -11.66 3.93
CA THR A 223 5.53 -11.13 5.09
C THR A 223 4.73 -9.88 4.70
N GLU A 224 3.96 -9.33 5.64
CA GLU A 224 3.26 -8.05 5.41
C GLU A 224 4.26 -6.91 5.10
N ALA A 225 5.45 -6.93 5.70
CA ALA A 225 6.51 -5.97 5.42
C ALA A 225 7.01 -6.04 3.97
N ASP A 226 7.06 -7.22 3.33
CA ASP A 226 7.43 -7.34 1.92
C ASP A 226 6.42 -6.62 1.01
N THR A 227 5.12 -6.75 1.31
CA THR A 227 4.08 -6.06 0.53
C THR A 227 4.19 -4.54 0.67
N CYS A 228 4.48 -4.07 1.88
CA CYS A 228 4.68 -2.66 2.18
C CYS A 228 5.93 -2.13 1.47
N LEU A 229 7.06 -2.81 1.65
CA LEU A 229 8.35 -2.42 1.10
C LEU A 229 8.31 -2.36 -0.43
N PHE A 230 7.75 -3.38 -1.07
CA PHE A 230 7.54 -3.38 -2.52
C PHE A 230 6.72 -2.16 -2.96
N GLY A 231 5.63 -1.84 -2.24
CA GLY A 231 4.81 -0.67 -2.51
C GLY A 231 5.57 0.65 -2.45
N PHE A 232 6.44 0.81 -1.46
CA PHE A 232 7.26 2.00 -1.29
C PHE A 232 8.39 2.10 -2.33
N ILE A 233 9.08 1.00 -2.64
CA ILE A 233 10.13 0.97 -3.67
C ILE A 233 9.55 1.32 -5.03
N VAL A 234 8.49 0.64 -5.46
CA VAL A 234 7.89 0.87 -6.79
C VAL A 234 7.31 2.27 -6.87
N SER A 235 6.62 2.74 -5.83
CA SER A 235 6.11 4.11 -5.76
C SER A 235 7.22 5.16 -5.91
N ALA A 236 8.36 4.97 -5.25
CA ALA A 236 9.51 5.88 -5.36
C ALA A 236 10.15 5.81 -6.74
N TRP A 237 10.21 4.62 -7.35
CA TRP A 237 10.82 4.40 -8.66
C TRP A 237 10.03 5.03 -9.81
N ILE A 238 8.70 4.96 -9.79
CA ILE A 238 7.84 5.40 -10.91
C ILE A 238 7.33 6.85 -10.77
N CYS A 239 7.46 7.45 -9.58
CA CYS A 239 7.02 8.81 -9.34
C CYS A 239 8.01 9.79 -9.98
N ALA A 240 7.53 10.62 -10.90
CA ALA A 240 8.36 11.63 -11.56
C ALA A 240 8.40 12.98 -10.81
N ALA A 241 7.61 13.10 -9.74
CA ALA A 241 7.66 14.18 -8.76
C ALA A 241 8.54 13.79 -7.57
#